data_AF-A0A6M4H3Y8-F1
#
_entry.id   AF-A0A6M4H3Y8-F1
#
_cell.length_a   1.000
_cell.length_b   1.000
_cell.length_c   1.000
_cell.angle_alpha   90.00
_cell.angle_beta   90.00
_cell.angle_gamma   90.00
#
_symmetry.space_group_name_H-M   'P 1'
#
loop_
_entity.id
_entity.type
_entity.pdbx_description
1 polymer ?
#
loop_
_entity_poly.entity_id
_entity_poly.type
_entity_poly.pdbx_seq_one_letter_code
_entity_poly.pdbx_strand_id
1 'polypeptide(L)'
;MLNSYRAAALAAVVVLSGCAQTSESPAAPASQRVRALAEQAYQRELDLNPVFETLFVGRGPRMARAGVVPTEANVEKQRTLYRDIERELATIPLEGLSETDRNTHEVLARRAQAELARNDFPLRAIQLLNPGRGVHSGLLFLASTAQPLANEAEFEAWLQRVEASTGNFEQAKLALQQAQKKGWTQSRVLVERALGQMQAIAAKPGDQGPLWGPIARYPKDASEAKRADFAKRYRAVLDTKYLPAMREYMAYVRDEYLPQARTTTGIGALPGGDTAYRSLVRVQTTTELTPEKVHEIGLAEVARVRAQMLGVARGLGFRGDIKEFSAWLESNPAVYPFTTPDAVLVYLRGVHARVVPQLPKLFKRVPKAGFEIRLADPEVAASASASYLSPSADGTRPGQFTMPVVDPKRIASFGLTALLLHEGMPGHHLDIGLKRELDLPSIRKVFGVTAYSEGWGLYGESLGHELGVYDDPWALMGRYQGELHRAARLVVDTGMHSKGWTREQAIRYLVEERGQTQRDATVAIERYMSDPGQALAYKIGELEILALRDEAKKKMGARFDIREFHEAVLGEGALPLPLLRRRVEAWALR
;
A
#
# COMPACT_ATOMS: atom_id res chain seq x y z
N MET A 1 0.98 -68.91 75.63
CA MET A 1 2.02 -67.87 75.55
C MET A 1 2.57 -67.84 74.13
N LEU A 2 2.72 -66.71 73.44
CA LEU A 2 1.89 -65.49 73.47
C LEU A 2 2.10 -64.74 72.12
N ASN A 3 1.90 -65.47 71.02
CA ASN A 3 1.79 -64.95 69.66
C ASN A 3 0.30 -64.99 69.28
N SER A 4 -0.30 -63.83 69.00
CA SER A 4 -1.73 -63.72 68.68
C SER A 4 -1.92 -63.05 67.33
N TYR A 5 -1.81 -63.85 66.26
CA TYR A 5 -2.20 -63.47 64.91
C TYR A 5 -3.73 -63.40 64.76
N ARG A 6 -4.20 -62.44 63.95
CA ARG A 6 -5.25 -62.51 62.88
C ARG A 6 -5.85 -61.10 62.69
N ALA A 7 -5.87 -60.55 61.46
CA ALA A 7 -6.95 -60.65 60.45
C ALA A 7 -8.27 -60.00 60.94
N ALA A 8 -9.09 -59.28 60.17
CA ALA A 8 -9.05 -58.75 58.80
C ALA A 8 -9.95 -57.48 58.78
N ALA A 9 -10.32 -56.76 57.71
CA ALA A 9 -10.09 -56.82 56.25
C ALA A 9 -10.28 -55.38 55.68
N LEU A 10 -9.98 -55.11 54.40
CA LEU A 10 -10.50 -53.92 53.71
C LEU A 10 -10.67 -54.13 52.19
N ALA A 11 -11.61 -53.37 51.59
CA ALA A 11 -12.14 -53.62 50.26
C ALA A 11 -11.23 -53.16 49.10
N ALA A 12 -11.41 -53.79 47.94
CA ALA A 12 -10.75 -53.41 46.69
C ALA A 12 -11.58 -52.36 45.91
N VAL A 13 -10.89 -51.34 45.38
CA VAL A 13 -11.40 -50.50 44.29
C VAL A 13 -10.33 -50.51 43.20
N VAL A 14 -10.73 -50.94 41.99
CA VAL A 14 -9.86 -50.95 40.81
C VAL A 14 -10.05 -49.64 40.05
N VAL A 15 -8.96 -48.90 39.85
CA VAL A 15 -8.91 -47.78 38.90
C VAL A 15 -7.89 -48.11 37.81
N LEU A 16 -8.40 -48.44 36.63
CA LEU A 16 -7.59 -48.60 35.41
C LEU A 16 -7.42 -47.22 34.76
N SER A 17 -6.30 -46.56 35.03
CA SER A 17 -5.90 -45.35 34.30
C SER A 17 -5.41 -45.72 32.90
N GLY A 18 -6.30 -45.63 31.91
CA GLY A 18 -5.98 -45.85 30.50
C GLY A 18 -5.02 -44.80 29.94
N CYS A 19 -4.10 -45.23 29.08
CA CYS A 19 -3.13 -44.35 28.44
C CYS A 19 -3.80 -43.35 27.49
N ALA A 20 -3.60 -42.05 27.75
CA ALA A 20 -3.77 -40.99 26.76
C ALA A 20 -2.40 -40.32 26.52
N GLN A 21 -1.55 -40.97 25.74
CA GLN A 21 -0.36 -40.30 25.18
C GLN A 21 -0.82 -39.36 24.07
N THR A 22 -1.07 -38.10 24.43
CA THR A 22 -1.09 -37.00 23.46
C THR A 22 0.31 -36.84 22.90
N SER A 23 0.53 -37.33 21.69
CA SER A 23 1.79 -37.17 20.97
C SER A 23 1.97 -35.73 20.50
N GLU A 24 2.58 -34.89 21.34
CA GLU A 24 3.15 -33.62 20.87
C GLU A 24 4.28 -33.93 19.89
N SER A 25 4.14 -33.44 18.66
CA SER A 25 5.05 -33.75 17.54
C SER A 25 6.31 -32.88 17.58
N PRO A 26 7.46 -33.29 17.01
CA PRO A 26 8.75 -32.59 17.16
C PRO A 26 8.90 -31.24 16.43
N ALA A 27 7.79 -30.54 16.14
CA ALA A 27 7.73 -29.32 15.33
C ALA A 27 8.38 -28.08 15.99
N ALA A 28 8.55 -28.09 17.32
CA ALA A 28 8.96 -26.91 18.08
C ALA A 28 10.25 -26.21 17.58
N PRO A 29 11.37 -26.92 17.26
CA PRO A 29 12.62 -26.25 16.90
C PRO A 29 12.57 -25.53 15.55
N ALA A 30 11.94 -26.12 14.53
CA ALA A 30 11.88 -25.52 13.19
C ALA A 30 10.96 -24.28 13.18
N SER A 31 9.76 -24.39 13.74
CA SER A 31 8.84 -23.26 13.90
C SER A 31 9.45 -22.12 14.73
N GLN A 32 10.14 -22.42 15.84
CA GLN A 32 10.83 -21.41 16.64
C GLN A 32 11.91 -20.68 15.84
N ARG A 33 12.69 -21.39 15.01
CA ARG A 33 13.72 -20.79 14.15
C ARG A 33 13.12 -19.87 13.08
N VAL A 34 12.01 -20.24 12.43
CA VAL A 34 11.34 -19.34 11.46
C VAL A 34 10.83 -18.07 12.15
N ARG A 35 10.21 -18.20 13.33
CA ARG A 35 9.69 -17.04 14.09
C ARG A 35 10.80 -16.11 14.57
N ALA A 36 11.90 -16.67 15.06
CA ALA A 36 13.07 -15.89 15.47
C ALA A 36 13.68 -15.12 14.28
N LEU A 37 13.86 -15.78 13.13
CA LEU A 37 14.33 -15.14 11.90
C LEU A 37 13.36 -14.04 11.41
N ALA A 38 12.05 -14.27 11.50
CA ALA A 38 11.03 -13.28 11.13
C ALA A 38 11.12 -11.99 11.98
N GLU A 39 11.35 -12.11 13.28
CA GLU A 39 11.52 -10.95 14.18
C GLU A 39 12.88 -10.27 14.00
N GLN A 40 13.96 -11.04 13.79
CA GLN A 40 15.28 -10.48 13.46
C GLN A 40 15.26 -9.71 12.13
N ALA A 41 14.62 -10.27 11.10
CA ALA A 41 14.41 -9.61 9.82
C ALA A 41 13.59 -8.33 9.99
N TYR A 42 12.50 -8.38 10.74
CA TYR A 42 11.65 -7.22 11.06
C TYR A 42 12.45 -6.06 11.66
N GLN A 43 13.23 -6.31 12.72
CA GLN A 43 14.04 -5.25 13.36
C GLN A 43 15.11 -4.69 12.41
N ARG A 44 15.83 -5.55 11.68
CA ARG A 44 16.85 -5.13 10.70
C ARG A 44 16.25 -4.30 9.56
N GLU A 45 15.04 -4.63 9.10
CA GLU A 45 14.33 -3.85 8.09
C GLU A 45 13.86 -2.49 8.62
N LEU A 46 13.39 -2.41 9.86
CA LEU A 46 13.08 -1.13 10.51
C LEU A 46 14.34 -0.27 10.73
N ASP A 47 15.49 -0.88 10.96
CA ASP A 47 16.76 -0.14 11.04
C ASP A 47 17.24 0.41 9.70
N LEU A 48 16.90 -0.24 8.58
CA LEU A 48 17.14 0.27 7.24
C LEU A 48 16.00 1.19 6.74
N ASN A 49 14.83 1.17 7.38
CA ASN A 49 13.65 1.95 7.02
C ASN A 49 12.94 2.51 8.28
N PRO A 50 13.57 3.40 9.08
CA PRO A 50 13.02 3.87 10.36
C PRO A 50 11.68 4.62 10.23
N VAL A 51 11.41 5.13 9.03
CA VAL A 51 10.13 5.73 8.64
C VAL A 51 8.98 4.72 8.66
N PHE A 52 9.23 3.43 8.37
CA PHE A 52 8.20 2.39 8.38
C PHE A 52 7.72 2.06 9.79
N GLU A 53 8.59 2.19 10.81
CA GLU A 53 8.17 2.06 12.21
C GLU A 53 7.10 3.12 12.53
N THR A 54 7.37 4.38 12.21
CA THR A 54 6.42 5.48 12.40
C THR A 54 5.11 5.27 11.62
N LEU A 55 5.20 4.81 10.37
CA LEU A 55 4.02 4.58 9.52
C LEU A 55 3.14 3.43 10.03
N PHE A 56 3.72 2.27 10.37
CA PHE A 56 2.95 1.04 10.59
C PHE A 56 2.83 0.62 12.06
N VAL A 57 3.80 1.01 12.90
CA VAL A 57 3.85 0.67 14.34
C VAL A 57 3.27 1.80 15.17
N GLY A 58 3.64 3.05 14.88
CA GLY A 58 3.26 4.23 15.65
C GLY A 58 4.46 4.74 16.46
N ARG A 59 4.35 4.76 17.79
CA ARG A 59 5.49 5.07 18.67
C ARG A 59 6.52 3.94 18.63
N GLY A 60 7.80 4.32 18.61
CA GLY A 60 8.91 3.39 18.67
C GLY A 60 10.26 4.12 18.76
N PRO A 61 11.36 3.39 19.03
CA PRO A 61 12.69 3.97 19.30
C PRO A 61 13.30 4.69 18.09
N ARG A 62 12.75 4.52 16.88
CA ARG A 62 13.25 5.09 15.63
C ARG A 62 12.46 6.35 15.21
N MET A 63 11.53 6.83 16.04
CA MET A 63 10.68 8.01 15.74
C MET A 63 11.44 9.33 15.45
N ALA A 64 12.67 9.46 15.96
CA ALA A 64 13.56 10.60 15.72
C ALA A 64 14.51 10.41 14.53
N ARG A 65 14.62 9.20 13.97
CA ARG A 65 15.57 8.90 12.89
C ARG A 65 15.01 9.33 11.54
N ALA A 66 15.84 9.97 10.72
CA ALA A 66 15.53 10.32 9.33
C ALA A 66 15.38 9.06 8.44
N GLY A 67 14.66 9.19 7.32
CA GLY A 67 14.60 8.15 6.30
C GLY A 67 15.97 7.89 5.66
N VAL A 68 16.25 6.63 5.31
CA VAL A 68 17.55 6.22 4.74
C VAL A 68 17.53 6.36 3.22
N VAL A 69 18.51 7.07 2.67
CA VAL A 69 18.68 7.24 1.22
C VAL A 69 19.42 6.02 0.64
N PRO A 70 19.03 5.51 -0.55
CA PRO A 70 19.65 4.36 -1.22
C PRO A 70 21.00 4.72 -1.87
N THR A 71 21.95 5.18 -1.05
CA THR A 71 23.37 5.22 -1.42
C THR A 71 23.90 3.80 -1.58
N GLU A 72 24.98 3.61 -2.35
CA GLU A 72 25.58 2.28 -2.58
C GLU A 72 25.87 1.51 -1.27
N ALA A 73 26.38 2.19 -0.23
CA ALA A 73 26.62 1.58 1.08
C ALA A 73 25.32 1.14 1.79
N ASN A 74 24.21 1.88 1.64
CA ASN A 74 22.93 1.50 2.24
C ASN A 74 22.21 0.41 1.42
N VAL A 75 22.37 0.41 0.09
CA VAL A 75 21.91 -0.67 -0.79
C VAL A 75 22.66 -1.97 -0.49
N GLU A 76 23.96 -1.93 -0.23
CA GLU A 76 24.69 -3.15 0.15
C GLU A 76 24.28 -3.68 1.53
N LYS A 77 24.01 -2.82 2.52
CA LYS A 77 23.40 -3.25 3.80
C LYS A 77 22.06 -3.97 3.59
N GLN A 78 21.22 -3.49 2.67
CA GLN A 78 19.97 -4.16 2.29
C GLN A 78 20.25 -5.52 1.63
N ARG A 79 21.17 -5.58 0.66
CA ARG A 79 21.53 -6.86 0.01
C ARG A 79 22.07 -7.88 1.00
N THR A 80 22.93 -7.49 1.94
CA THR A 80 23.42 -8.35 3.02
C THR A 80 22.27 -8.89 3.87
N LEU A 81 21.35 -8.03 4.31
CA LEU A 81 20.14 -8.45 5.05
C LEU A 81 19.34 -9.53 4.29
N TYR A 82 19.03 -9.30 3.02
CA TYR A 82 18.19 -10.23 2.27
C TYR A 82 18.91 -11.52 1.89
N ARG A 83 20.22 -11.47 1.58
CA ARG A 83 21.06 -12.68 1.41
C ARG A 83 21.21 -13.48 2.70
N ASP A 84 21.28 -12.82 3.85
CA ASP A 84 21.27 -13.50 5.16
C ASP A 84 19.96 -14.24 5.38
N ILE A 85 18.82 -13.60 5.10
CA ILE A 85 17.49 -14.23 5.19
C ILE A 85 17.40 -15.46 4.29
N GLU A 86 17.80 -15.37 3.02
CA GLU A 86 17.79 -16.53 2.11
C GLU A 86 18.68 -17.68 2.61
N ARG A 87 19.91 -17.37 3.05
CA ARG A 87 20.85 -18.36 3.60
C ARG A 87 20.30 -19.03 4.85
N GLU A 88 19.71 -18.27 5.77
CA GLU A 88 19.19 -18.82 7.03
C GLU A 88 17.92 -19.65 6.79
N LEU A 89 17.00 -19.20 5.94
CA LEU A 89 15.81 -19.97 5.53
C LEU A 89 16.16 -21.31 4.88
N ALA A 90 17.23 -21.36 4.07
CA ALA A 90 17.70 -22.61 3.45
C ALA A 90 18.18 -23.67 4.46
N THR A 91 18.44 -23.28 5.72
CA THR A 91 18.82 -24.21 6.81
C THR A 91 17.64 -24.64 7.68
N ILE A 92 16.40 -24.26 7.34
CA ILE A 92 15.19 -24.60 8.09
C ILE A 92 14.32 -25.52 7.22
N PRO A 93 14.08 -26.78 7.62
CA PRO A 93 13.21 -27.69 6.86
C PRO A 93 11.76 -27.18 6.85
N LEU A 94 11.03 -27.50 5.78
CA LEU A 94 9.60 -27.17 5.66
C LEU A 94 8.71 -28.26 6.28
N GLU A 95 9.26 -29.46 6.41
CA GLU A 95 8.65 -30.62 7.03
C GLU A 95 8.39 -30.36 8.52
N GLY A 96 7.16 -30.64 8.97
CA GLY A 96 6.76 -30.43 10.36
C GLY A 96 6.43 -28.99 10.76
N LEU A 97 6.62 -28.00 9.88
CA LEU A 97 6.13 -26.63 10.14
C LEU A 97 4.60 -26.59 10.16
N SER A 98 4.05 -25.73 11.03
CA SER A 98 2.64 -25.33 10.93
C SER A 98 2.37 -24.59 9.61
N GLU A 99 1.11 -24.51 9.18
CA GLU A 99 0.75 -23.75 7.97
C GLU A 99 1.22 -22.29 8.05
N THR A 100 1.02 -21.65 9.21
CA THR A 100 1.44 -20.27 9.48
C THR A 100 2.96 -20.10 9.45
N ASP A 101 3.72 -21.03 10.01
CA ASP A 101 5.19 -20.96 10.00
C ASP A 101 5.75 -21.24 8.60
N ARG A 102 5.19 -22.20 7.87
CA ARG A 102 5.53 -22.47 6.47
C ARG A 102 5.23 -21.26 5.57
N ASN A 103 4.05 -20.66 5.70
CA ASN A 103 3.73 -19.43 4.98
C ASN A 103 4.67 -18.29 5.37
N THR A 104 5.10 -18.20 6.64
CA THR A 104 6.08 -17.20 7.07
C THR A 104 7.44 -17.41 6.40
N HIS A 105 7.95 -18.64 6.35
CA HIS A 105 9.18 -19.01 5.65
C HIS A 105 9.13 -18.60 4.17
N GLU A 106 8.08 -19.03 3.46
CA GLU A 106 7.94 -18.79 2.02
C GLU A 106 7.66 -17.31 1.69
N VAL A 107 7.00 -16.55 2.58
CA VAL A 107 6.84 -15.08 2.48
C VAL A 107 8.17 -14.36 2.69
N LEU A 108 8.98 -14.77 3.67
CA LEU A 108 10.31 -14.21 3.88
C LEU A 108 11.23 -14.45 2.68
N ALA A 109 11.22 -15.67 2.12
CA ALA A 109 11.97 -16.01 0.92
C ALA A 109 11.60 -15.11 -0.26
N ARG A 110 10.29 -14.99 -0.57
CA ARG A 110 9.83 -14.11 -1.66
C ARG A 110 10.09 -12.63 -1.38
N ARG A 111 10.07 -12.19 -0.11
CA ARG A 111 10.45 -10.82 0.26
C ARG A 111 11.92 -10.55 -0.02
N ALA A 112 12.81 -11.44 0.39
CA ALA A 112 14.24 -11.31 0.15
C ALA A 112 14.55 -11.27 -1.36
N GLN A 113 14.02 -12.22 -2.13
CA GLN A 113 14.15 -12.28 -3.59
C GLN A 113 13.67 -10.98 -4.27
N ALA A 114 12.49 -10.49 -3.88
CA ALA A 114 11.91 -9.27 -4.45
C ALA A 114 12.75 -8.02 -4.15
N GLU A 115 13.31 -7.93 -2.96
CA GLU A 115 14.10 -6.79 -2.52
C GLU A 115 15.53 -6.82 -3.06
N LEU A 116 16.11 -8.00 -3.28
CA LEU A 116 17.35 -8.18 -4.04
C LEU A 116 17.14 -7.76 -5.51
N ALA A 117 16.09 -8.23 -6.17
CA ALA A 117 15.77 -7.85 -7.56
C ALA A 117 15.52 -6.34 -7.73
N ARG A 118 14.95 -5.67 -6.72
CA ARG A 118 14.82 -4.18 -6.70
C ARG A 118 16.17 -3.47 -6.53
N ASN A 119 17.18 -4.14 -5.97
CA ASN A 119 18.52 -3.61 -5.71
C ASN A 119 19.56 -3.97 -6.79
N ASP A 120 19.21 -4.80 -7.78
CA ASP A 120 20.08 -5.09 -8.93
C ASP A 120 20.20 -3.89 -9.89
N PHE A 121 19.17 -3.03 -9.92
CA PHE A 121 19.09 -1.83 -10.76
C PHE A 121 18.97 -0.57 -9.89
N PRO A 122 19.49 0.59 -10.33
CA PRO A 122 19.42 1.85 -9.58
C PRO A 122 18.02 2.52 -9.60
N LEU A 123 16.95 1.72 -9.65
CA LEU A 123 15.55 2.13 -9.62
C LEU A 123 15.25 3.04 -8.41
N ARG A 124 15.70 2.62 -7.23
CA ARG A 124 15.51 3.35 -5.96
C ARG A 124 16.21 4.72 -5.96
N ALA A 125 17.32 4.86 -6.67
CA ALA A 125 18.02 6.14 -6.80
C ALA A 125 17.24 7.11 -7.70
N ILE A 126 16.79 6.68 -8.89
CA ILE A 126 15.99 7.57 -9.78
C ILE A 126 14.59 7.89 -9.22
N GLN A 127 14.09 7.09 -8.27
CA GLN A 127 12.86 7.38 -7.50
C GLN A 127 13.03 8.54 -6.50
N LEU A 128 14.24 9.00 -6.18
CA LEU A 128 14.46 10.18 -5.34
C LEU A 128 13.93 11.48 -5.97
N LEU A 129 13.71 11.47 -7.30
CA LEU A 129 13.05 12.51 -8.09
C LEU A 129 11.63 12.12 -8.55
N ASN A 130 10.98 11.19 -7.85
CA ASN A 130 9.57 10.86 -8.08
C ASN A 130 8.65 11.99 -7.54
N PRO A 131 7.74 12.59 -8.33
CA PRO A 131 6.87 13.67 -7.85
C PRO A 131 5.91 13.32 -6.70
N GLY A 132 5.64 12.04 -6.43
CA GLY A 132 4.80 11.60 -5.31
C GLY A 132 5.57 11.00 -4.13
N ARG A 133 6.81 10.52 -4.34
CA ARG A 133 7.60 9.79 -3.33
C ARG A 133 9.08 10.18 -3.25
N GLY A 134 9.46 11.30 -3.84
CA GLY A 134 10.84 11.80 -3.86
C GLY A 134 11.35 12.26 -2.50
N VAL A 135 12.63 12.59 -2.43
CA VAL A 135 13.31 13.00 -1.18
C VAL A 135 12.65 14.23 -0.52
N HIS A 136 12.01 15.08 -1.32
CA HIS A 136 11.31 16.30 -0.89
C HIS A 136 9.93 16.07 -0.25
N SER A 137 9.24 14.96 -0.54
CA SER A 137 7.86 14.75 -0.07
C SER A 137 7.74 13.98 1.24
N GLY A 138 8.79 13.24 1.63
CA GLY A 138 8.74 12.28 2.75
C GLY A 138 8.39 12.90 4.11
N LEU A 139 8.97 14.06 4.45
CA LEU A 139 8.66 14.74 5.73
C LEU A 139 7.25 15.32 5.75
N LEU A 140 6.77 15.90 4.64
CA LEU A 140 5.42 16.45 4.54
C LEU A 140 4.35 15.36 4.70
N PHE A 141 4.60 14.19 4.11
CA PHE A 141 3.74 13.02 4.29
C PHE A 141 3.75 12.53 5.74
N LEU A 142 4.93 12.37 6.36
CA LEU A 142 5.03 11.93 7.76
C LEU A 142 4.36 12.88 8.74
N ALA A 143 4.58 14.18 8.58
CA ALA A 143 4.00 15.25 9.38
C ALA A 143 2.46 15.21 9.38
N SER A 144 1.84 15.02 8.21
CA SER A 144 0.38 15.04 8.05
C SER A 144 -0.32 13.71 8.38
N THR A 145 0.42 12.59 8.45
CA THR A 145 -0.19 11.26 8.57
C THR A 145 0.18 10.49 9.84
N ALA A 146 1.47 10.37 10.17
CA ALA A 146 1.92 9.26 11.01
C ALA A 146 2.91 9.61 12.12
N GLN A 147 3.63 10.73 12.02
CA GLN A 147 4.52 11.19 13.09
C GLN A 147 3.70 11.44 14.37
N PRO A 148 4.02 10.79 15.50
CA PRO A 148 3.47 11.16 16.81
C PRO A 148 3.86 12.62 17.12
N LEU A 149 2.87 13.43 17.48
CA LEU A 149 2.98 14.87 17.76
C LEU A 149 1.96 15.26 18.85
N ALA A 150 1.92 14.49 19.95
CA ALA A 150 0.95 14.65 21.04
C ALA A 150 1.54 15.28 22.32
N ASN A 151 2.86 15.26 22.51
CA ASN A 151 3.55 15.78 23.69
C ASN A 151 4.91 16.40 23.34
N GLU A 152 5.54 17.10 24.29
CA GLU A 152 6.82 17.79 24.08
C GLU A 152 7.93 16.85 23.57
N ALA A 153 8.05 15.64 24.12
CA ALA A 153 9.09 14.68 23.71
C ALA A 153 8.91 14.18 22.27
N GLU A 154 7.66 13.98 21.83
CA GLU A 154 7.33 13.64 20.45
C GLU A 154 7.65 14.79 19.48
N PHE A 155 7.49 16.05 19.91
CA PHE A 155 7.92 17.23 19.16
C PHE A 155 9.45 17.38 19.09
N GLU A 156 10.19 17.06 20.16
CA GLU A 156 11.67 17.01 20.12
C GLU A 156 12.17 15.91 19.18
N ALA A 157 11.52 14.73 19.19
CA ALA A 157 11.83 13.67 18.22
C ALA A 157 11.54 14.09 16.77
N TRP A 158 10.47 14.85 16.54
CA TRP A 158 10.20 15.43 15.22
C TRP A 158 11.28 16.45 14.80
N LEU A 159 11.69 17.35 15.69
CA LEU A 159 12.77 18.32 15.43
C LEU A 159 14.07 17.60 15.03
N GLN A 160 14.47 16.59 15.80
CA GLN A 160 15.64 15.75 15.49
C GLN A 160 15.51 15.05 14.13
N ARG A 161 14.33 14.52 13.79
CA ARG A 161 14.06 13.89 12.49
C ARG A 161 14.19 14.88 11.33
N VAL A 162 13.66 16.10 11.48
CA VAL A 162 13.75 17.16 10.46
C VAL A 162 15.20 17.59 10.27
N GLU A 163 15.94 17.82 11.36
CA GLU A 163 17.35 18.18 11.32
C GLU A 163 18.19 17.09 10.64
N ALA A 164 18.06 15.83 11.08
CA ALA A 164 18.78 14.69 10.51
C ALA A 164 18.45 14.45 9.02
N SER A 165 17.23 14.80 8.59
CA SER A 165 16.82 14.68 7.17
C SER A 165 17.50 15.70 6.25
N THR A 166 18.16 16.73 6.78
CA THR A 166 18.97 17.68 5.98
C THR A 166 20.04 16.94 5.17
N GLY A 167 20.71 15.95 5.77
CA GLY A 167 21.74 15.15 5.12
C GLY A 167 21.24 14.21 4.00
N ASN A 168 19.92 14.09 3.82
CA ASN A 168 19.36 13.24 2.77
C ASN A 168 19.47 13.87 1.37
N PHE A 169 19.57 15.20 1.28
CA PHE A 169 19.72 15.89 0.00
C PHE A 169 21.08 15.62 -0.66
N GLU A 170 22.18 15.71 0.09
CA GLU A 170 23.51 15.36 -0.43
C GLU A 170 23.64 13.86 -0.71
N GLN A 171 23.13 13.00 0.17
CA GLN A 171 23.07 11.55 -0.12
C GLN A 171 22.24 11.25 -1.38
N ALA A 172 21.17 12.01 -1.65
CA ALA A 172 20.35 11.83 -2.85
C ALA A 172 21.10 12.25 -4.12
N LYS A 173 21.82 13.38 -4.08
CA LYS A 173 22.74 13.80 -5.15
C LYS A 173 23.76 12.70 -5.46
N LEU A 174 24.45 12.17 -4.45
CA LEU A 174 25.43 11.09 -4.63
C LEU A 174 24.81 9.82 -5.24
N ALA A 175 23.63 9.40 -4.76
CA ALA A 175 22.92 8.23 -5.31
C ALA A 175 22.48 8.46 -6.77
N LEU A 176 22.03 9.67 -7.13
CA LEU A 176 21.67 10.04 -8.49
C LEU A 176 22.89 10.08 -9.43
N GLN A 177 24.03 10.63 -8.98
CA GLN A 177 25.29 10.59 -9.73
C GLN A 177 25.78 9.14 -9.96
N GLN A 178 25.61 8.25 -8.97
CA GLN A 178 25.91 6.82 -9.13
C GLN A 178 24.97 6.13 -10.15
N ALA A 179 23.68 6.51 -10.18
CA ALA A 179 22.74 6.02 -11.18
C ALA A 179 23.06 6.53 -12.60
N GLN A 180 23.39 7.82 -12.73
CA GLN A 180 23.83 8.44 -13.99
C GLN A 180 25.03 7.70 -14.60
N LYS A 181 26.05 7.38 -13.80
CA LYS A 181 27.23 6.60 -14.23
C LYS A 181 26.88 5.20 -14.77
N LYS A 182 25.75 4.63 -14.35
CA LYS A 182 25.21 3.33 -14.84
C LYS A 182 24.27 3.50 -16.04
N GLY A 183 24.09 4.71 -16.56
CA GLY A 183 23.17 5.04 -17.65
C GLY A 183 21.71 5.16 -17.24
N TRP A 184 21.41 5.29 -15.95
CA TRP A 184 20.05 5.34 -15.42
C TRP A 184 19.68 6.74 -14.93
N THR A 185 18.71 7.38 -15.61
CA THR A 185 18.14 8.67 -15.21
C THR A 185 16.62 8.63 -15.12
N GLN A 186 16.05 9.60 -14.40
CA GLN A 186 14.62 9.82 -14.34
C GLN A 186 14.13 10.53 -15.62
N SER A 187 12.86 10.30 -16.01
CA SER A 187 12.27 10.99 -17.16
C SER A 187 12.20 12.50 -16.92
N ARG A 188 12.60 13.28 -17.92
CA ARG A 188 12.72 14.75 -17.84
C ARG A 188 11.45 15.42 -17.27
N VAL A 189 10.27 15.05 -17.77
CA VAL A 189 8.97 15.59 -17.32
C VAL A 189 8.75 15.40 -15.81
N LEU A 190 9.20 14.27 -15.27
CA LEU A 190 9.08 13.96 -13.84
C LEU A 190 10.09 14.77 -13.01
N VAL A 191 11.29 15.00 -13.53
CA VAL A 191 12.30 15.87 -12.90
C VAL A 191 11.81 17.32 -12.84
N GLU A 192 11.26 17.85 -13.94
CA GLU A 192 10.68 19.20 -14.01
C GLU A 192 9.53 19.36 -13.01
N ARG A 193 8.67 18.35 -12.88
CA ARG A 193 7.58 18.33 -11.89
C ARG A 193 8.09 18.26 -10.44
N ALA A 194 9.11 17.46 -10.16
CA ALA A 194 9.73 17.38 -8.84
C ALA A 194 10.44 18.70 -8.47
N LEU A 195 11.12 19.35 -9.42
CA LEU A 195 11.70 20.68 -9.25
C LEU A 195 10.65 21.73 -8.89
N GLY A 196 9.51 21.77 -9.60
CA GLY A 196 8.41 22.69 -9.28
C GLY A 196 7.84 22.49 -7.87
N GLN A 197 7.73 21.24 -7.41
CA GLN A 197 7.31 20.92 -6.04
C GLN A 197 8.35 21.35 -5.00
N MET A 198 9.64 21.08 -5.23
CA MET A 198 10.72 21.53 -4.35
C MET A 198 10.76 23.06 -4.27
N GLN A 199 10.57 23.76 -5.40
CA GLN A 199 10.46 25.21 -5.43
C GLN A 199 9.28 25.72 -4.60
N ALA A 200 8.10 25.10 -4.71
CA ALA A 200 6.94 25.47 -3.89
C ALA A 200 7.17 25.30 -2.38
N ILE A 201 7.97 24.31 -1.97
CA ILE A 201 8.36 24.09 -0.57
C ILE A 201 9.41 25.13 -0.12
N ALA A 202 10.41 25.40 -0.95
CA ALA A 202 11.58 26.22 -0.60
C ALA A 202 11.43 27.73 -0.87
N ALA A 203 10.31 28.18 -1.47
CA ALA A 203 10.04 29.57 -1.84
C ALA A 203 9.72 30.50 -0.66
N LYS A 204 9.41 29.96 0.52
CA LYS A 204 9.02 30.72 1.71
C LYS A 204 9.99 30.48 2.89
N PRO A 205 10.05 31.39 3.87
CA PRO A 205 10.66 31.13 5.17
C PRO A 205 10.05 29.90 5.85
N GLY A 206 10.80 29.28 6.75
CA GLY A 206 10.44 28.05 7.45
C GLY A 206 9.15 28.14 8.26
N ASP A 207 8.75 29.34 8.69
CA ASP A 207 7.50 29.61 9.42
C ASP A 207 6.29 29.96 8.54
N GLN A 208 6.44 29.89 7.21
CA GLN A 208 5.38 30.21 6.24
C GLN A 208 5.20 29.11 5.17
N GLY A 209 6.05 28.09 5.18
CA GLY A 209 6.01 26.93 4.28
C GLY A 209 5.21 25.74 4.84
N PRO A 210 4.92 24.71 4.01
CA PRO A 210 4.11 23.57 4.40
C PRO A 210 4.76 22.66 5.46
N LEU A 211 6.07 22.82 5.70
CA LEU A 211 6.76 22.16 6.82
C LEU A 211 6.45 22.79 8.18
N TRP A 212 5.87 24.00 8.24
CA TRP A 212 5.53 24.65 9.52
C TRP A 212 4.31 24.04 10.20
N GLY A 213 3.36 23.51 9.43
CA GLY A 213 2.04 23.02 9.89
C GLY A 213 2.03 22.16 11.18
N PRO A 214 3.00 21.27 11.45
CA PRO A 214 3.15 20.58 12.73
C PRO A 214 3.04 21.47 13.98
N ILE A 215 3.51 22.72 13.93
CA ILE A 215 3.51 23.63 15.09
C ILE A 215 2.11 23.88 15.66
N ALA A 216 1.06 23.81 14.83
CA ALA A 216 -0.33 24.01 15.23
C ALA A 216 -0.83 22.91 16.20
N ARG A 217 -0.13 21.76 16.26
CA ARG A 217 -0.40 20.64 17.18
C ARG A 217 0.43 20.70 18.47
N TYR A 218 1.32 21.69 18.65
CA TYR A 218 2.17 21.76 19.83
C TYR A 218 1.33 21.82 21.13
N PRO A 219 1.61 21.01 22.17
CA PRO A 219 0.70 20.76 23.29
C PRO A 219 0.13 22.04 23.91
N LYS A 220 -1.19 22.12 24.09
CA LYS A 220 -1.89 23.37 24.51
C LYS A 220 -1.63 23.75 25.96
N ASP A 221 -1.30 22.75 26.78
CA ASP A 221 -0.91 22.80 28.18
C ASP A 221 0.56 23.22 28.40
N ALA A 222 1.41 23.13 27.38
CA ALA A 222 2.78 23.65 27.45
C ALA A 222 2.78 25.19 27.56
N SER A 223 3.65 25.70 28.44
CA SER A 223 3.78 27.14 28.70
C SER A 223 4.17 27.94 27.45
N GLU A 224 3.79 29.22 27.41
CA GLU A 224 4.13 30.11 26.30
C GLU A 224 5.64 30.17 26.04
N ALA A 225 6.46 30.22 27.10
CA ALA A 225 7.92 30.19 26.99
C ALA A 225 8.44 28.92 26.30
N LYS A 226 7.90 27.73 26.63
CA LYS A 226 8.27 26.46 25.97
C LYS A 226 7.84 26.45 24.50
N ARG A 227 6.62 26.90 24.21
CA ARG A 227 6.09 26.99 22.84
C ARG A 227 6.94 27.93 21.98
N ALA A 228 7.30 29.10 22.52
CA ALA A 228 8.13 30.09 21.85
C ALA A 228 9.55 29.58 21.61
N ASP A 229 10.16 28.91 22.59
CA ASP A 229 11.48 28.28 22.45
C ASP A 229 11.47 27.19 21.35
N PHE A 230 10.51 26.26 21.41
CA PHE A 230 10.39 25.21 20.39
C PHE A 230 10.16 25.80 19.00
N ALA A 231 9.25 26.77 18.86
CA ALA A 231 9.00 27.44 17.59
C ALA A 231 10.27 28.12 17.05
N LYS A 232 11.03 28.81 17.91
CA LYS A 232 12.31 29.43 17.55
C LYS A 232 13.34 28.39 17.07
N ARG A 233 13.51 27.28 17.79
CA ARG A 233 14.43 26.19 17.40
C ARG A 233 13.99 25.51 16.10
N TYR A 234 12.70 25.23 15.95
CA TYR A 234 12.17 24.58 14.76
C TYR A 234 12.32 25.45 13.52
N ARG A 235 11.98 26.75 13.63
CA ARG A 235 12.21 27.72 12.56
C ARG A 235 13.70 27.81 12.21
N ALA A 236 14.59 27.85 13.20
CA ALA A 236 16.03 27.90 12.95
C ALA A 236 16.53 26.68 12.16
N VAL A 237 16.10 25.45 12.50
CA VAL A 237 16.45 24.25 11.73
C VAL A 237 15.93 24.32 10.29
N LEU A 238 14.70 24.80 10.07
CA LEU A 238 14.14 24.95 8.73
C LEU A 238 14.89 26.02 7.91
N ASP A 239 15.05 27.23 8.44
CA ASP A 239 15.65 28.39 7.76
C ASP A 239 17.15 28.20 7.50
N THR A 240 17.90 27.60 8.44
CA THR A 240 19.38 27.54 8.39
C THR A 240 19.96 26.20 7.94
N LYS A 241 19.19 25.10 7.98
CA LYS A 241 19.67 23.76 7.59
C LYS A 241 18.85 23.16 6.47
N TYR A 242 17.56 22.88 6.72
CA TYR A 242 16.76 22.06 5.82
C TYR A 242 16.44 22.74 4.48
N LEU A 243 15.93 23.98 4.50
CA LEU A 243 15.58 24.70 3.27
C LEU A 243 16.80 25.12 2.43
N PRO A 244 17.95 25.55 3.03
CA PRO A 244 19.21 25.71 2.28
C PRO A 244 19.65 24.43 1.56
N ALA A 245 19.70 23.28 2.25
CA ALA A 245 20.11 22.01 1.63
C ALA A 245 19.15 21.58 0.50
N MET A 246 17.85 21.83 0.63
CA MET A 246 16.89 21.62 -0.46
C MET A 246 17.21 22.53 -1.66
N ARG A 247 17.56 23.81 -1.44
CA ARG A 247 17.90 24.76 -2.52
C ARG A 247 19.20 24.39 -3.24
N GLU A 248 20.22 23.91 -2.52
CA GLU A 248 21.46 23.38 -3.12
C GLU A 248 21.19 22.13 -3.97
N TYR A 249 20.38 21.20 -3.47
CA TYR A 249 19.95 20.02 -4.23
C TYR A 249 19.11 20.41 -5.46
N MET A 250 18.20 21.39 -5.35
CA MET A 250 17.47 21.92 -6.50
C MET A 250 18.40 22.50 -7.57
N ALA A 251 19.49 23.19 -7.18
CA ALA A 251 20.47 23.70 -8.13
C ALA A 251 21.18 22.55 -8.86
N TYR A 252 21.69 21.54 -8.14
CA TYR A 252 22.23 20.31 -8.75
C TYR A 252 21.21 19.65 -9.71
N VAL A 253 19.96 19.49 -9.28
CA VAL A 253 18.93 18.81 -10.09
C VAL A 253 18.60 19.63 -11.36
N ARG A 254 18.56 20.96 -11.27
CA ARG A 254 18.28 21.86 -12.40
C ARG A 254 19.46 21.97 -13.38
N ASP A 255 20.67 22.15 -12.86
CA ASP A 255 21.83 22.60 -13.64
C ASP A 255 22.69 21.41 -14.12
N GLU A 256 22.79 20.33 -13.34
CA GLU A 256 23.60 19.14 -13.67
C GLU A 256 22.75 17.94 -14.09
N TYR A 257 21.66 17.63 -13.37
CA TYR A 257 20.87 16.41 -13.60
C TYR A 257 19.88 16.55 -14.77
N LEU A 258 19.07 17.61 -14.78
CA LEU A 258 18.00 17.82 -15.77
C LEU A 258 18.48 17.84 -17.24
N PRO A 259 19.67 18.37 -17.60
CA PRO A 259 20.22 18.25 -18.95
C PRO A 259 20.50 16.79 -19.37
N GLN A 260 20.72 15.88 -18.41
CA GLN A 260 21.00 14.46 -18.61
C GLN A 260 19.77 13.56 -18.38
N ALA A 261 18.63 14.14 -17.99
CA ALA A 261 17.39 13.41 -17.74
C ALA A 261 16.80 12.85 -19.05
N ARG A 262 16.49 11.55 -19.09
CA ARG A 262 16.01 10.87 -20.30
C ARG A 262 14.70 11.47 -20.81
N THR A 263 14.58 11.59 -22.13
CA THR A 263 13.34 11.97 -22.82
C THR A 263 12.39 10.77 -23.05
N THR A 264 12.90 9.54 -22.90
CA THR A 264 12.10 8.32 -23.04
C THR A 264 11.04 8.21 -21.94
N THR A 265 10.00 7.42 -22.21
CA THR A 265 8.85 7.28 -21.31
C THR A 265 9.07 6.18 -20.28
N GLY A 266 9.11 4.91 -20.70
CA GLY A 266 9.30 3.78 -19.79
C GLY A 266 10.76 3.38 -19.55
N ILE A 267 11.02 2.75 -18.40
CA ILE A 267 12.34 2.21 -18.03
C ILE A 267 12.89 1.15 -19.00
N GLY A 268 12.07 0.49 -19.83
CA GLY A 268 12.55 -0.48 -20.83
C GLY A 268 13.54 0.09 -21.85
N ALA A 269 13.62 1.42 -21.98
CA ALA A 269 14.61 2.11 -22.81
C ALA A 269 15.95 2.41 -22.09
N LEU A 270 16.13 1.97 -20.84
CA LEU A 270 17.37 2.09 -20.08
C LEU A 270 18.26 0.84 -20.24
N PRO A 271 19.58 0.92 -19.99
CA PRO A 271 20.47 -0.25 -20.02
C PRO A 271 20.00 -1.34 -19.04
N GLY A 272 19.64 -2.53 -19.58
CA GLY A 272 19.03 -3.64 -18.82
C GLY A 272 17.61 -3.39 -18.31
N GLY A 273 16.95 -2.34 -18.81
CA GLY A 273 15.65 -1.88 -18.34
C GLY A 273 14.48 -2.80 -18.65
N ASP A 274 14.60 -3.63 -19.69
CA ASP A 274 13.66 -4.70 -20.05
C ASP A 274 13.65 -5.82 -19.00
N THR A 275 14.85 -6.22 -18.55
CA THR A 275 15.07 -7.21 -17.50
C THR A 275 14.61 -6.65 -16.16
N ALA A 276 14.96 -5.39 -15.86
CA ALA A 276 14.49 -4.68 -14.68
C ALA A 276 12.96 -4.61 -14.61
N TYR A 277 12.30 -4.28 -15.72
CA TYR A 277 10.85 -4.21 -15.78
C TYR A 277 10.21 -5.59 -15.64
N ARG A 278 10.73 -6.64 -16.30
CA ARG A 278 10.25 -8.02 -16.13
C ARG A 278 10.35 -8.49 -14.67
N SER A 279 11.43 -8.15 -13.97
CA SER A 279 11.56 -8.38 -12.53
C SER A 279 10.55 -7.57 -11.71
N LEU A 280 10.28 -6.31 -12.06
CA LEU A 280 9.23 -5.52 -11.40
C LEU A 280 7.82 -6.08 -11.63
N VAL A 281 7.50 -6.61 -12.82
CA VAL A 281 6.21 -7.29 -13.06
C VAL A 281 6.05 -8.48 -12.11
N ARG A 282 7.09 -9.33 -11.99
CA ARG A 282 7.11 -10.44 -11.03
C ARG A 282 6.95 -9.98 -9.59
N VAL A 283 7.70 -8.96 -9.17
CA VAL A 283 7.67 -8.47 -7.79
C VAL A 283 6.33 -7.84 -7.43
N GLN A 284 5.73 -7.05 -8.32
CA GLN A 284 4.50 -6.31 -8.03
C GLN A 284 3.25 -7.20 -8.16
N THR A 285 3.26 -8.20 -9.06
CA THR A 285 2.14 -9.16 -9.22
C THR A 285 2.30 -10.43 -8.37
N THR A 286 3.52 -10.77 -7.96
CA THR A 286 3.93 -12.08 -7.37
C THR A 286 3.76 -13.30 -8.29
N THR A 287 3.50 -13.07 -9.58
CA THR A 287 3.30 -14.11 -10.60
C THR A 287 4.50 -14.22 -11.55
N GLU A 288 4.55 -15.30 -12.34
CA GLU A 288 5.49 -15.45 -13.47
C GLU A 288 4.95 -14.87 -14.79
N LEU A 289 3.88 -14.04 -14.75
CA LEU A 289 3.32 -13.43 -15.95
C LEU A 289 4.35 -12.50 -16.61
N THR A 290 4.45 -12.61 -17.93
CA THR A 290 5.30 -11.72 -18.72
C THR A 290 4.61 -10.36 -18.96
N PRO A 291 5.36 -9.27 -19.22
CA PRO A 291 4.78 -7.99 -19.62
C PRO A 291 3.79 -8.10 -20.79
N GLU A 292 4.10 -8.97 -21.75
CA GLU A 292 3.27 -9.22 -22.93
C GLU A 292 1.95 -9.87 -22.51
N LYS A 293 1.99 -10.86 -21.61
CA LYS A 293 0.77 -11.51 -21.14
C LYS A 293 -0.11 -10.61 -20.27
N VAL A 294 0.50 -9.77 -19.44
CA VAL A 294 -0.23 -8.75 -18.65
C VAL A 294 -0.90 -7.72 -19.58
N HIS A 295 -0.25 -7.34 -20.68
CA HIS A 295 -0.84 -6.44 -21.69
C HIS A 295 -2.08 -7.05 -22.36
N GLU A 296 -2.01 -8.32 -22.77
CA GLU A 296 -3.15 -9.06 -23.35
C GLU A 296 -4.34 -9.14 -22.38
N ILE A 297 -4.09 -9.48 -21.12
CA ILE A 297 -5.11 -9.50 -20.06
C ILE A 297 -5.74 -8.11 -19.90
N GLY A 298 -4.91 -7.06 -19.92
CA GLY A 298 -5.37 -5.68 -19.89
C GLY A 298 -6.34 -5.32 -21.01
N LEU A 299 -6.01 -5.68 -22.26
CA LEU A 299 -6.86 -5.40 -23.43
C LEU A 299 -8.20 -6.14 -23.35
N ALA A 300 -8.18 -7.41 -22.94
CA ALA A 300 -9.40 -8.21 -22.75
C ALA A 300 -10.31 -7.61 -21.64
N GLU A 301 -9.72 -7.23 -20.51
CA GLU A 301 -10.46 -6.65 -19.39
C GLU A 301 -10.98 -5.24 -19.68
N VAL A 302 -10.25 -4.41 -20.42
CA VAL A 302 -10.74 -3.12 -20.90
C VAL A 302 -11.99 -3.31 -21.76
N ALA A 303 -11.97 -4.25 -22.71
CA ALA A 303 -13.14 -4.55 -23.53
C ALA A 303 -14.33 -5.06 -22.71
N ARG A 304 -14.11 -6.02 -21.80
CA ARG A 304 -15.14 -6.62 -20.94
C ARG A 304 -15.82 -5.56 -20.03
N VAL A 305 -15.01 -4.79 -19.30
CA VAL A 305 -15.54 -3.84 -18.30
C VAL A 305 -16.17 -2.63 -18.98
N ARG A 306 -15.61 -2.14 -20.10
CA ARG A 306 -16.24 -1.07 -20.89
C ARG A 306 -17.64 -1.46 -21.37
N ALA A 307 -17.84 -2.71 -21.82
CA ALA A 307 -19.15 -3.20 -22.22
C ALA A 307 -20.16 -3.19 -21.06
N GLN A 308 -19.74 -3.61 -19.85
CA GLN A 308 -20.57 -3.56 -18.64
C GLN A 308 -20.91 -2.13 -18.22
N MET A 309 -19.90 -1.24 -18.17
CA MET A 309 -20.08 0.18 -17.84
C MET A 309 -21.09 0.86 -18.77
N LEU A 310 -20.95 0.68 -20.08
CA LEU A 310 -21.87 1.23 -21.08
C LEU A 310 -23.26 0.58 -21.04
N GLY A 311 -23.36 -0.67 -20.57
CA GLY A 311 -24.63 -1.33 -20.26
C GLY A 311 -25.42 -0.59 -19.16
N VAL A 312 -24.77 -0.30 -18.04
CA VAL A 312 -25.39 0.46 -16.92
C VAL A 312 -25.68 1.90 -17.33
N ALA A 313 -24.73 2.57 -18.02
CA ALA A 313 -24.92 3.93 -18.50
C ALA A 313 -26.12 4.08 -19.46
N ARG A 314 -26.40 3.06 -20.30
CA ARG A 314 -27.60 3.06 -21.14
C ARG A 314 -28.91 3.05 -20.31
N GLY A 315 -28.93 2.37 -19.18
CA GLY A 315 -30.03 2.45 -18.20
C GLY A 315 -30.20 3.85 -17.60
N LEU A 316 -29.09 4.56 -17.38
CA LEU A 316 -29.03 5.96 -16.93
C LEU A 316 -29.33 7.00 -18.04
N GLY A 317 -29.74 6.57 -19.23
CA GLY A 317 -30.07 7.47 -20.34
C GLY A 317 -28.92 7.80 -21.29
N PHE A 318 -27.71 7.27 -21.08
CA PHE A 318 -26.61 7.48 -22.03
C PHE A 318 -26.87 6.80 -23.38
N ARG A 319 -26.55 7.46 -24.50
CA ARG A 319 -26.78 6.95 -25.87
C ARG A 319 -25.55 7.01 -26.78
N GLY A 320 -24.48 7.68 -26.35
CA GLY A 320 -23.26 7.88 -27.14
C GLY A 320 -22.24 6.75 -27.06
N ASP A 321 -21.03 7.04 -27.54
CA ASP A 321 -19.85 6.18 -27.44
C ASP A 321 -18.93 6.52 -26.25
N ILE A 322 -17.82 5.79 -26.09
CA ILE A 322 -16.90 6.00 -24.95
C ILE A 322 -16.21 7.38 -24.94
N LYS A 323 -16.08 8.05 -26.09
CA LYS A 323 -15.44 9.38 -26.22
C LYS A 323 -16.38 10.49 -25.74
N GLU A 324 -17.69 10.30 -25.92
CA GLU A 324 -18.73 11.21 -25.45
C GLU A 324 -19.00 11.06 -23.93
N PHE A 325 -18.46 10.01 -23.30
CA PHE A 325 -18.83 9.62 -21.94
C PHE A 325 -18.53 10.66 -20.86
N SER A 326 -17.35 11.29 -20.85
CA SER A 326 -17.06 12.36 -19.88
C SER A 326 -17.88 13.62 -20.11
N ALA A 327 -18.12 14.00 -21.37
CA ALA A 327 -18.99 15.14 -21.67
C ALA A 327 -20.44 14.89 -21.22
N TRP A 328 -20.92 13.66 -21.33
CA TRP A 328 -22.18 13.25 -20.72
C TRP A 328 -22.14 13.32 -19.19
N LEU A 329 -21.11 12.81 -18.51
CA LEU A 329 -21.01 12.94 -17.05
C LEU A 329 -21.01 14.41 -16.60
N GLU A 330 -20.25 15.27 -17.27
CA GLU A 330 -20.18 16.72 -16.99
C GLU A 330 -21.52 17.44 -17.21
N SER A 331 -22.35 16.97 -18.16
CA SER A 331 -23.67 17.56 -18.43
C SER A 331 -24.79 17.11 -17.49
N ASN A 332 -24.53 16.19 -16.55
CA ASN A 332 -25.51 15.68 -15.59
C ASN A 332 -25.30 16.26 -14.18
N PRO A 333 -26.09 17.25 -13.71
CA PRO A 333 -25.92 17.84 -12.37
C PRO A 333 -26.02 16.84 -11.21
N ALA A 334 -26.75 15.74 -11.38
CA ALA A 334 -26.88 14.66 -10.39
C ALA A 334 -25.53 13.95 -10.09
N VAL A 335 -24.55 14.03 -11.01
CA VAL A 335 -23.19 13.52 -10.80
C VAL A 335 -22.43 14.35 -9.77
N TYR A 336 -22.70 15.66 -9.65
CA TYR A 336 -21.95 16.60 -8.84
C TYR A 336 -22.83 17.28 -7.76
N PRO A 337 -23.41 16.51 -6.82
CA PRO A 337 -24.41 17.03 -5.87
C PRO A 337 -23.82 17.86 -4.72
N PHE A 338 -22.49 17.93 -4.58
CA PHE A 338 -21.85 18.49 -3.38
C PHE A 338 -21.58 19.98 -3.49
N THR A 339 -22.03 20.74 -2.48
CA THR A 339 -21.77 22.18 -2.36
C THR A 339 -20.72 22.52 -1.30
N THR A 340 -20.46 21.61 -0.36
CA THR A 340 -19.46 21.75 0.71
C THR A 340 -18.60 20.48 0.85
N PRO A 341 -17.38 20.55 1.41
CA PRO A 341 -16.58 19.37 1.70
C PRO A 341 -17.27 18.42 2.70
N ASP A 342 -18.01 18.95 3.68
CA ASP A 342 -18.78 18.15 4.64
C ASP A 342 -19.88 17.31 3.97
N ALA A 343 -20.48 17.77 2.86
CA ALA A 343 -21.46 17.00 2.12
C ALA A 343 -20.86 15.71 1.51
N VAL A 344 -19.59 15.76 1.06
CA VAL A 344 -18.83 14.59 0.61
C VAL A 344 -18.62 13.61 1.76
N LEU A 345 -18.26 14.14 2.94
CA LEU A 345 -18.03 13.35 4.15
C LEU A 345 -19.32 12.69 4.69
N VAL A 346 -20.44 13.40 4.65
CA VAL A 346 -21.78 12.87 4.97
C VAL A 346 -22.17 11.74 4.03
N TYR A 347 -21.97 11.89 2.71
CA TYR A 347 -22.23 10.82 1.74
C TYR A 347 -21.41 9.57 2.06
N LEU A 348 -20.09 9.70 2.24
CA LEU A 348 -19.20 8.58 2.56
C LEU A 348 -19.60 7.88 3.86
N ARG A 349 -19.90 8.64 4.92
CA ARG A 349 -20.38 8.09 6.20
C ARG A 349 -21.75 7.40 6.06
N GLY A 350 -22.64 7.91 5.22
CA GLY A 350 -23.94 7.30 4.90
C GLY A 350 -23.81 5.98 4.13
N VAL A 351 -22.87 5.87 3.19
CA VAL A 351 -22.55 4.58 2.55
C VAL A 351 -21.95 3.61 3.58
N HIS A 352 -21.00 4.05 4.41
CA HIS A 352 -20.40 3.20 5.44
C HIS A 352 -21.44 2.63 6.42
N ALA A 353 -22.37 3.46 6.89
CA ALA A 353 -23.45 3.05 7.78
C ALA A 353 -24.41 2.02 7.16
N ARG A 354 -24.57 2.01 5.82
CA ARG A 354 -25.32 0.95 5.10
C ARG A 354 -24.52 -0.34 4.99
N VAL A 355 -23.21 -0.25 4.75
CA VAL A 355 -22.32 -1.40 4.51
C VAL A 355 -22.06 -2.20 5.78
N VAL A 356 -21.75 -1.55 6.91
CA VAL A 356 -21.30 -2.24 8.14
C VAL A 356 -22.27 -3.32 8.63
N PRO A 357 -23.60 -3.09 8.72
CA PRO A 357 -24.56 -4.11 9.12
C PRO A 357 -24.66 -5.31 8.17
N GLN A 358 -24.20 -5.19 6.92
CA GLN A 358 -24.23 -6.28 5.94
C GLN A 358 -22.97 -7.17 6.01
N LEU A 359 -21.86 -6.69 6.60
CA LEU A 359 -20.60 -7.43 6.67
C LEU A 359 -20.74 -8.85 7.26
N PRO A 360 -21.55 -9.12 8.31
CA PRO A 360 -21.72 -10.49 8.83
C PRO A 360 -22.33 -11.51 7.84
N LYS A 361 -22.96 -11.05 6.75
CA LYS A 361 -23.42 -11.91 5.66
C LYS A 361 -22.26 -12.45 4.81
N LEU A 362 -21.15 -11.70 4.77
CA LEU A 362 -20.00 -11.96 3.93
C LEU A 362 -18.73 -12.35 4.70
N PHE A 363 -18.62 -11.98 5.98
CA PHE A 363 -17.39 -12.18 6.76
C PHE A 363 -17.68 -12.84 8.11
N LYS A 364 -16.86 -13.82 8.48
CA LYS A 364 -16.86 -14.39 9.85
C LYS A 364 -16.34 -13.41 10.90
N ARG A 365 -15.46 -12.49 10.50
CA ARG A 365 -14.73 -11.58 11.37
C ARG A 365 -14.66 -10.20 10.71
N VAL A 366 -14.77 -9.16 11.53
CA VAL A 366 -14.51 -7.77 11.18
C VAL A 366 -13.43 -7.25 12.16
N PRO A 367 -12.58 -6.30 11.76
CA PRO A 367 -11.53 -5.80 12.65
C PRO A 367 -12.13 -5.07 13.86
N LYS A 368 -11.46 -5.19 15.00
CA LYS A 368 -11.68 -4.38 16.21
C LYS A 368 -11.02 -3.00 16.10
N ALA A 369 -9.96 -2.89 15.29
CA ALA A 369 -9.31 -1.62 15.01
C ALA A 369 -10.33 -0.59 14.46
N GLY A 370 -10.33 0.62 15.03
CA GLY A 370 -11.28 1.67 14.61
C GLY A 370 -11.07 2.16 13.17
N PHE A 371 -12.13 2.70 12.57
CA PHE A 371 -12.12 3.32 11.25
C PHE A 371 -12.54 4.79 11.32
N GLU A 372 -11.84 5.65 10.61
CA GLU A 372 -12.15 7.07 10.47
C GLU A 372 -12.24 7.44 8.98
N ILE A 373 -13.35 8.05 8.59
CA ILE A 373 -13.47 8.77 7.31
C ILE A 373 -13.28 10.25 7.61
N ARG A 374 -12.31 10.87 6.95
CA ARG A 374 -11.91 12.27 7.15
C ARG A 374 -11.52 12.96 5.83
N LEU A 375 -11.43 14.29 5.88
CA LEU A 375 -10.91 15.08 4.77
C LEU A 375 -9.39 15.28 4.90
N ALA A 376 -8.72 15.58 3.79
CA ALA A 376 -7.34 16.07 3.83
C ALA A 376 -7.31 17.54 4.31
N ASP A 377 -6.24 17.95 4.99
CA ASP A 377 -6.07 19.35 5.40
C ASP A 377 -6.06 20.28 4.16
N PRO A 378 -6.75 21.44 4.19
CA PRO A 378 -6.88 22.32 3.01
C PRO A 378 -5.55 22.73 2.38
N GLU A 379 -4.50 22.88 3.19
CA GLU A 379 -3.15 23.26 2.76
C GLU A 379 -2.47 22.22 1.86
N VAL A 380 -2.86 20.94 1.96
CA VAL A 380 -2.29 19.83 1.17
C VAL A 380 -3.30 19.18 0.23
N ALA A 381 -4.59 19.48 0.35
CA ALA A 381 -5.66 18.87 -0.43
C ALA A 381 -5.45 18.96 -1.96
N ALA A 382 -4.82 20.04 -2.46
CA ALA A 382 -4.55 20.24 -3.88
C ALA A 382 -3.42 19.35 -4.45
N SER A 383 -2.58 18.75 -3.60
CA SER A 383 -1.51 17.82 -3.98
C SER A 383 -1.74 16.39 -3.50
N ALA A 384 -2.69 16.18 -2.59
CA ALA A 384 -3.06 14.88 -2.04
C ALA A 384 -3.90 14.02 -3.03
N SER A 385 -3.92 12.72 -2.76
CA SER A 385 -4.84 11.77 -3.38
C SER A 385 -5.67 11.08 -2.30
N ALA A 386 -6.86 10.59 -2.66
CA ALA A 386 -7.62 9.69 -1.81
C ALA A 386 -6.71 8.52 -1.37
N SER A 387 -6.70 8.22 -0.08
CA SER A 387 -5.80 7.20 0.48
C SER A 387 -6.24 6.67 1.85
N TYR A 388 -6.02 5.38 2.06
CA TYR A 388 -6.07 4.72 3.35
C TYR A 388 -4.72 4.73 4.07
N LEU A 389 -4.71 5.16 5.32
CA LEU A 389 -3.63 4.95 6.28
C LEU A 389 -4.00 3.82 7.24
N SER A 390 -3.05 2.90 7.45
CA SER A 390 -3.21 1.81 8.41
C SER A 390 -3.37 2.29 9.86
N PRO A 391 -4.18 1.59 10.70
CA PRO A 391 -4.10 1.75 12.15
C PRO A 391 -2.68 1.49 12.63
N SER A 392 -2.26 2.17 13.70
CA SER A 392 -0.97 1.90 14.33
C SER A 392 -1.01 0.57 15.10
N ALA A 393 0.13 -0.12 15.19
CA ALA A 393 0.21 -1.33 16.02
C ALA A 393 0.12 -1.02 17.52
N ASP A 394 0.49 0.20 17.94
CA ASP A 394 0.29 0.70 19.31
C ASP A 394 -1.17 1.05 19.65
N GLY A 395 -2.11 0.90 18.70
CA GLY A 395 -3.54 1.15 18.87
C GLY A 395 -3.95 2.62 18.99
N THR A 396 -3.00 3.55 19.00
CA THR A 396 -3.28 4.99 19.24
C THR A 396 -3.78 5.77 18.03
N ARG A 397 -3.73 5.17 16.83
CA ARG A 397 -4.27 5.74 15.59
C ARG A 397 -5.20 4.71 14.91
N PRO A 398 -6.45 5.08 14.57
CA PRO A 398 -7.35 4.21 13.81
C PRO A 398 -6.87 4.04 12.35
N GLY A 399 -7.54 3.16 11.59
CA GLY A 399 -7.44 3.17 10.14
C GLY A 399 -8.13 4.41 9.59
N GLN A 400 -7.48 5.18 8.72
CA GLN A 400 -7.97 6.47 8.26
C GLN A 400 -8.12 6.50 6.75
N PHE A 401 -9.35 6.55 6.24
CA PHE A 401 -9.60 6.93 4.85
C PHE A 401 -9.67 8.46 4.76
N THR A 402 -8.69 9.04 4.05
CA THR A 402 -8.54 10.49 3.88
C THR A 402 -8.92 10.89 2.46
N MET A 403 -9.96 11.72 2.32
CA MET A 403 -10.47 12.21 1.03
C MET A 403 -10.06 13.68 0.79
N PRO A 404 -9.25 14.00 -0.23
CA PRO A 404 -8.96 15.39 -0.59
C PRO A 404 -10.15 16.02 -1.31
N VAL A 405 -10.54 17.22 -0.86
CA VAL A 405 -11.58 18.04 -1.51
C VAL A 405 -11.05 19.46 -1.67
N VAL A 406 -10.77 19.85 -2.92
CA VAL A 406 -10.35 21.22 -3.28
C VAL A 406 -11.57 22.06 -3.67
N ASP A 407 -12.42 21.51 -4.53
CA ASP A 407 -13.69 22.08 -4.95
C ASP A 407 -14.76 20.98 -4.82
N PRO A 408 -15.69 21.06 -3.86
CA PRO A 408 -16.72 20.04 -3.68
C PRO A 408 -17.61 19.90 -4.92
N LYS A 409 -17.84 20.99 -5.67
CA LYS A 409 -18.70 20.99 -6.87
C LYS A 409 -18.11 20.19 -8.04
N ARG A 410 -16.86 19.74 -7.93
CA ARG A 410 -16.18 18.90 -8.91
C ARG A 410 -16.00 17.45 -8.45
N ILE A 411 -16.48 17.10 -7.26
CA ILE A 411 -16.45 15.72 -6.76
C ILE A 411 -17.65 14.96 -7.35
N ALA A 412 -17.37 13.96 -8.18
CA ALA A 412 -18.39 13.09 -8.74
C ALA A 412 -18.85 12.06 -7.69
N SER A 413 -20.14 12.04 -7.37
CA SER A 413 -20.75 11.15 -6.36
C SER A 413 -20.66 9.68 -6.73
N PHE A 414 -20.86 9.35 -8.02
CA PHE A 414 -21.00 7.98 -8.51
C PHE A 414 -19.79 7.09 -8.18
N GLY A 415 -18.58 7.64 -8.13
CA GLY A 415 -17.35 6.89 -7.83
C GLY A 415 -17.08 6.70 -6.35
N LEU A 416 -17.71 7.48 -5.47
CA LEU A 416 -17.39 7.52 -4.04
C LEU A 416 -17.79 6.24 -3.29
N THR A 417 -18.86 5.56 -3.71
CA THR A 417 -19.28 4.29 -3.11
C THR A 417 -18.20 3.22 -3.31
N ALA A 418 -17.74 3.01 -4.54
CA ALA A 418 -16.67 2.04 -4.83
C ALA A 418 -15.36 2.44 -4.12
N LEU A 419 -14.97 3.72 -4.16
CA LEU A 419 -13.79 4.21 -3.45
C LEU A 419 -13.83 3.92 -1.93
N LEU A 420 -15.00 4.06 -1.29
CA LEU A 420 -15.16 3.72 0.11
C LEU A 420 -15.06 2.21 0.37
N LEU A 421 -15.63 1.37 -0.50
CA LEU A 421 -15.48 -0.09 -0.38
C LEU A 421 -14.00 -0.49 -0.52
N HIS A 422 -13.24 0.18 -1.39
CA HIS A 422 -11.81 -0.03 -1.61
C HIS A 422 -10.95 0.36 -0.40
N GLU A 423 -11.07 1.60 0.07
CA GLU A 423 -10.21 2.17 1.12
C GLU A 423 -10.66 1.77 2.54
N GLY A 424 -11.95 1.45 2.71
CA GLY A 424 -12.59 1.14 3.98
C GLY A 424 -12.94 -0.34 4.13
N MET A 425 -14.22 -0.60 4.44
CA MET A 425 -14.77 -1.95 4.54
C MET A 425 -15.65 -2.22 3.32
N PRO A 426 -15.53 -3.40 2.65
CA PRO A 426 -14.73 -4.57 3.03
C PRO A 426 -13.28 -4.59 2.49
N GLY A 427 -12.77 -3.51 1.89
CA GLY A 427 -11.43 -3.45 1.31
C GLY A 427 -10.28 -3.30 2.32
N HIS A 428 -9.41 -2.31 2.10
CA HIS A 428 -8.14 -2.14 2.82
C HIS A 428 -8.27 -2.11 4.34
N HIS A 429 -9.30 -1.46 4.90
CA HIS A 429 -9.43 -1.42 6.35
C HIS A 429 -9.82 -2.78 6.95
N LEU A 430 -10.65 -3.55 6.26
CA LEU A 430 -10.99 -4.91 6.69
C LEU A 430 -9.76 -5.83 6.64
N ASP A 431 -9.04 -5.89 5.51
CA ASP A 431 -7.81 -6.67 5.33
C ASP A 431 -6.75 -6.28 6.37
N ILE A 432 -6.33 -5.01 6.34
CA ILE A 432 -5.16 -4.55 7.10
C ILE A 432 -5.47 -4.42 8.59
N GLY A 433 -6.74 -4.21 8.96
CA GLY A 433 -7.22 -4.28 10.34
C GLY A 433 -7.14 -5.72 10.86
N LEU A 434 -7.81 -6.68 10.19
CA LEU A 434 -7.79 -8.09 10.59
C LEU A 434 -6.36 -8.64 10.65
N LYS A 435 -5.52 -8.32 9.66
CA LYS A 435 -4.11 -8.74 9.58
C LYS A 435 -3.30 -8.40 10.85
N ARG A 436 -3.59 -7.27 11.53
CA ARG A 436 -2.92 -6.91 12.79
C ARG A 436 -3.36 -7.76 13.97
N GLU A 437 -4.62 -8.22 13.95
CA GLU A 437 -5.27 -8.97 15.03
C GLU A 437 -5.02 -10.48 14.96
N LEU A 438 -4.53 -11.01 13.82
CA LEU A 438 -4.11 -12.40 13.66
C LEU A 438 -2.86 -12.73 14.51
N ASP A 439 -2.67 -14.00 14.86
CA ASP A 439 -1.42 -14.48 15.48
C ASP A 439 -0.35 -14.74 14.39
N LEU A 440 0.25 -13.65 13.91
CA LEU A 440 1.30 -13.66 12.88
C LEU A 440 2.58 -12.98 13.38
N PRO A 441 3.77 -13.43 12.96
CA PRO A 441 5.03 -12.71 13.18
C PRO A 441 4.97 -11.24 12.71
N SER A 442 5.63 -10.35 13.46
CA SER A 442 5.59 -8.89 13.30
C SER A 442 5.77 -8.42 11.85
N ILE A 443 6.70 -9.06 11.12
CA ILE A 443 7.00 -8.73 9.73
C ILE A 443 5.79 -8.92 8.80
N ARG A 444 4.96 -9.94 9.02
CA ARG A 444 3.73 -10.21 8.21
C ARG A 444 2.60 -9.23 8.55
N LYS A 445 2.60 -8.67 9.76
CA LYS A 445 1.64 -7.62 10.16
C LYS A 445 1.99 -6.27 9.56
N VAL A 446 3.28 -5.91 9.52
CA VAL A 446 3.74 -4.61 9.06
C VAL A 446 3.89 -4.55 7.54
N PHE A 447 4.66 -5.46 6.94
CA PHE A 447 4.88 -5.45 5.50
C PHE A 447 3.70 -6.10 4.74
N GLY A 448 3.59 -5.81 3.46
CA GLY A 448 2.45 -6.21 2.63
C GLY A 448 2.86 -6.72 1.26
N VAL A 449 1.94 -7.40 0.60
CA VAL A 449 2.07 -7.88 -0.77
C VAL A 449 1.13 -7.05 -1.65
N THR A 450 1.68 -6.26 -2.57
CA THR A 450 0.91 -5.27 -3.34
C THR A 450 -0.23 -5.92 -4.12
N ALA A 451 0.04 -7.02 -4.85
CA ALA A 451 -0.98 -7.76 -5.60
C ALA A 451 -2.14 -8.23 -4.71
N TYR A 452 -1.84 -8.74 -3.52
CA TYR A 452 -2.84 -9.21 -2.57
C TYR A 452 -3.71 -8.05 -2.07
N SER A 453 -3.13 -7.01 -1.48
CA SER A 453 -3.94 -5.97 -0.80
C SER A 453 -4.65 -5.03 -1.78
N GLU A 454 -4.05 -4.75 -2.94
CA GLU A 454 -4.70 -3.96 -3.99
C GLU A 454 -5.75 -4.78 -4.75
N GLY A 455 -5.47 -6.08 -4.96
CA GLY A 455 -6.45 -7.03 -5.50
C GLY A 455 -7.64 -7.24 -4.57
N TRP A 456 -7.39 -7.32 -3.26
CA TRP A 456 -8.43 -7.37 -2.24
C TRP A 456 -9.25 -6.07 -2.20
N GLY A 457 -8.63 -4.91 -2.33
CA GLY A 457 -9.33 -3.63 -2.43
C GLY A 457 -10.33 -3.62 -3.60
N LEU A 458 -9.89 -3.98 -4.81
CA LEU A 458 -10.76 -4.12 -5.99
C LEU A 458 -11.83 -5.20 -5.81
N TYR A 459 -11.45 -6.35 -5.26
CA TYR A 459 -12.41 -7.41 -4.95
C TYR A 459 -13.48 -6.92 -3.94
N GLY A 460 -13.11 -6.07 -2.98
CA GLY A 460 -14.03 -5.39 -2.07
C GLY A 460 -14.98 -4.42 -2.78
N GLU A 461 -14.50 -3.69 -3.80
CA GLU A 461 -15.37 -2.92 -4.72
C GLU A 461 -16.40 -3.81 -5.41
N SER A 462 -16.08 -5.08 -5.69
CA SER A 462 -16.97 -5.99 -6.43
C SER A 462 -18.23 -6.40 -5.66
N LEU A 463 -18.19 -6.39 -4.32
CA LEU A 463 -19.20 -6.94 -3.40
C LEU A 463 -20.40 -6.00 -3.11
N GLY A 464 -20.49 -4.85 -3.77
CA GLY A 464 -21.49 -3.83 -3.45
C GLY A 464 -22.96 -4.22 -3.71
N HIS A 465 -23.23 -5.30 -4.45
CA HIS A 465 -24.58 -5.88 -4.56
C HIS A 465 -24.94 -6.67 -3.30
N GLU A 466 -24.06 -7.57 -2.84
CA GLU A 466 -24.27 -8.29 -1.59
C GLU A 466 -24.33 -7.37 -0.35
N LEU A 467 -23.76 -6.17 -0.46
CA LEU A 467 -23.78 -5.11 0.55
C LEU A 467 -24.92 -4.08 0.40
N GLY A 468 -25.81 -4.21 -0.60
CA GLY A 468 -26.98 -3.32 -0.77
C GLY A 468 -26.63 -1.86 -1.09
N VAL A 469 -25.54 -1.62 -1.84
CA VAL A 469 -25.13 -0.27 -2.27
C VAL A 469 -25.16 -0.05 -3.78
N TYR A 470 -25.22 -1.12 -4.58
CA TYR A 470 -25.34 -1.06 -6.05
C TYR A 470 -26.77 -1.23 -6.60
N ASP A 471 -27.78 -1.08 -5.73
CA ASP A 471 -29.15 -0.78 -6.16
C ASP A 471 -29.25 0.65 -6.72
N ASP A 472 -28.28 1.51 -6.40
CA ASP A 472 -28.04 2.78 -7.10
C ASP A 472 -27.25 2.52 -8.41
N PRO A 473 -27.85 2.71 -9.59
CA PRO A 473 -27.17 2.50 -10.87
C PRO A 473 -26.01 3.48 -11.11
N TRP A 474 -25.99 4.66 -10.47
CA TRP A 474 -24.83 5.56 -10.53
C TRP A 474 -23.65 4.95 -9.78
N ALA A 475 -23.85 4.49 -8.54
CA ALA A 475 -22.80 3.81 -7.78
C ALA A 475 -22.25 2.57 -8.51
N LEU A 476 -23.12 1.77 -9.15
CA LEU A 476 -22.70 0.62 -9.95
C LEU A 476 -21.91 1.03 -11.20
N MET A 477 -22.33 2.07 -11.92
CA MET A 477 -21.58 2.62 -13.05
C MET A 477 -20.20 3.11 -12.59
N GLY A 478 -20.12 3.76 -11.43
CA GLY A 478 -18.86 4.21 -10.82
C GLY A 478 -17.91 3.09 -10.45
N ARG A 479 -18.42 1.97 -9.94
CA ARG A 479 -17.65 0.73 -9.76
C ARG A 479 -17.05 0.26 -11.07
N TYR A 480 -17.83 0.19 -12.15
CA TYR A 480 -17.27 -0.22 -13.45
C TYR A 480 -16.29 0.80 -14.06
N GLN A 481 -16.47 2.10 -13.83
CA GLN A 481 -15.48 3.11 -14.21
C GLN A 481 -14.17 2.92 -13.42
N GLY A 482 -14.27 2.65 -12.11
CA GLY A 482 -13.16 2.33 -11.23
C GLY A 482 -12.43 1.04 -11.62
N GLU A 483 -13.16 0.00 -12.01
CA GLU A 483 -12.62 -1.27 -12.49
C GLU A 483 -11.93 -1.10 -13.87
N LEU A 484 -12.58 -0.40 -14.81
CA LEU A 484 -12.01 -0.04 -16.12
C LEU A 484 -10.74 0.80 -15.96
N HIS A 485 -10.68 1.64 -14.93
CA HIS A 485 -9.48 2.39 -14.59
C HIS A 485 -8.30 1.44 -14.28
N ARG A 486 -8.52 0.36 -13.51
CA ARG A 486 -7.44 -0.60 -13.19
C ARG A 486 -7.18 -1.63 -14.29
N ALA A 487 -8.17 -1.96 -15.13
CA ALA A 487 -7.93 -2.75 -16.34
C ALA A 487 -6.97 -2.05 -17.31
N ALA A 488 -7.23 -0.78 -17.65
CA ALA A 488 -6.37 -0.02 -18.56
C ALA A 488 -4.99 0.30 -17.97
N ARG A 489 -4.79 0.26 -16.64
CA ARG A 489 -3.44 0.32 -16.03
C ARG A 489 -2.54 -0.81 -16.53
N LEU A 490 -3.07 -2.02 -16.70
CA LEU A 490 -2.31 -3.16 -17.24
C LEU A 490 -1.75 -2.85 -18.63
N VAL A 491 -2.56 -2.20 -19.47
CA VAL A 491 -2.22 -1.88 -20.87
C VAL A 491 -1.19 -0.76 -20.95
N VAL A 492 -1.40 0.36 -20.23
CA VAL A 492 -0.52 1.54 -20.36
C VAL A 492 0.83 1.38 -19.67
N ASP A 493 0.87 0.70 -18.52
CA ASP A 493 2.13 0.44 -17.80
C ASP A 493 3.03 -0.49 -18.65
N THR A 494 2.51 -1.63 -19.10
CA THR A 494 3.25 -2.53 -20.03
C THR A 494 3.52 -1.89 -21.38
N GLY A 495 2.60 -1.06 -21.88
CA GLY A 495 2.76 -0.28 -23.10
C GLY A 495 4.01 0.59 -23.05
N MET A 496 4.13 1.44 -22.02
CA MET A 496 5.27 2.33 -21.84
C MET A 496 6.56 1.59 -21.50
N HIS A 497 6.49 0.63 -20.57
CA HIS A 497 7.68 0.02 -19.97
C HIS A 497 8.24 -1.18 -20.74
N SER A 498 7.44 -1.82 -21.60
CA SER A 498 7.86 -3.00 -22.39
C SER A 498 7.58 -2.91 -23.89
N LYS A 499 6.59 -2.12 -24.34
CA LYS A 499 6.26 -1.97 -25.77
C LYS A 499 6.70 -0.64 -26.39
N GLY A 500 7.48 0.16 -25.65
CA GLY A 500 8.06 1.41 -26.14
C GLY A 500 7.06 2.53 -26.38
N TRP A 501 5.84 2.47 -25.81
CA TRP A 501 4.86 3.55 -25.98
C TRP A 501 5.39 4.86 -25.40
N THR A 502 5.19 5.96 -26.13
CA THR A 502 5.43 7.31 -25.62
C THR A 502 4.37 7.68 -24.57
N ARG A 503 4.70 8.66 -23.73
CA ARG A 503 3.78 9.29 -22.79
C ARG A 503 2.49 9.72 -23.49
N GLU A 504 2.59 10.31 -24.68
CA GLU A 504 1.47 10.83 -25.46
C GLU A 504 0.61 9.70 -26.04
N GLN A 505 1.21 8.58 -26.46
CA GLN A 505 0.46 7.38 -26.86
C GLN A 505 -0.31 6.78 -25.68
N ALA A 506 0.31 6.68 -24.50
CA ALA A 506 -0.32 6.17 -23.30
C ALA A 506 -1.43 7.10 -22.76
N ILE A 507 -1.24 8.43 -22.85
CA ILE A 507 -2.28 9.42 -22.51
C ILE A 507 -3.46 9.29 -23.48
N ARG A 508 -3.20 9.25 -24.80
CA ARG A 508 -4.24 9.11 -25.81
C ARG A 508 -5.06 7.83 -25.60
N TYR A 509 -4.41 6.70 -25.32
CA TYR A 509 -5.09 5.45 -24.98
C TYR A 509 -6.06 5.61 -23.79
N LEU A 510 -5.66 6.34 -22.73
CA LEU A 510 -6.53 6.61 -21.58
C LEU A 510 -7.68 7.57 -21.86
N VAL A 511 -7.56 8.44 -22.85
CA VAL A 511 -8.64 9.32 -23.34
C VAL A 511 -9.60 8.50 -24.21
N GLU A 512 -9.09 7.74 -25.18
CA GLU A 512 -9.89 7.00 -26.15
C GLU A 512 -10.64 5.80 -25.54
N GLU A 513 -9.99 5.02 -24.66
CA GLU A 513 -10.58 3.78 -24.12
C GLU A 513 -11.37 3.96 -22.82
N ARG A 514 -11.20 5.09 -22.11
CA ARG A 514 -11.95 5.41 -20.87
C ARG A 514 -12.77 6.70 -20.92
N GLY A 515 -12.67 7.48 -21.99
CA GLY A 515 -13.36 8.77 -22.14
C GLY A 515 -12.82 9.90 -21.28
N GLN A 516 -11.71 9.71 -20.54
CA GLN A 516 -11.24 10.70 -19.55
C GLN A 516 -10.73 12.00 -20.17
N THR A 517 -10.67 13.06 -19.35
CA THR A 517 -10.00 14.30 -19.73
C THR A 517 -8.49 14.08 -19.96
N GLN A 518 -7.93 14.85 -20.91
CA GLN A 518 -6.49 14.89 -21.19
C GLN A 518 -5.66 15.17 -19.93
N ARG A 519 -6.17 16.02 -19.01
CA ARG A 519 -5.49 16.38 -17.75
C ARG A 519 -5.38 15.18 -16.82
N ASP A 520 -6.47 14.47 -16.59
CA ASP A 520 -6.49 13.35 -15.64
C ASP A 520 -5.72 12.15 -16.18
N ALA A 521 -5.82 11.90 -17.50
CA ALA A 521 -4.98 10.93 -18.21
C ALA A 521 -3.48 11.29 -18.07
N THR A 522 -3.09 12.56 -18.22
CA THR A 522 -1.71 13.02 -18.03
C THR A 522 -1.19 12.73 -16.62
N VAL A 523 -1.96 13.09 -15.58
CA VAL A 523 -1.57 12.85 -14.18
C VAL A 523 -1.44 11.35 -13.89
N ALA A 524 -2.34 10.52 -14.43
CA ALA A 524 -2.28 9.08 -14.29
C ALA A 524 -1.03 8.48 -14.95
N ILE A 525 -0.73 8.87 -16.20
CA ILE A 525 0.44 8.36 -16.94
C ILE A 525 1.76 8.76 -16.27
N GLU A 526 1.90 10.01 -15.82
CA GLU A 526 3.11 10.45 -15.12
C GLU A 526 3.33 9.70 -13.80
N ARG A 527 2.27 9.33 -13.07
CA ARG A 527 2.38 8.41 -11.93
C ARG A 527 3.00 7.08 -12.38
N TYR A 528 2.43 6.43 -13.38
CA TYR A 528 2.88 5.08 -13.79
C TYR A 528 4.32 5.10 -14.33
N MET A 529 4.70 6.12 -15.10
CA MET A 529 6.10 6.35 -15.53
C MET A 529 7.11 6.38 -14.36
N SER A 530 6.67 6.80 -13.17
CA SER A 530 7.50 7.00 -11.98
C SER A 530 7.51 5.84 -10.98
N ASP A 531 6.57 4.89 -11.08
CA ASP A 531 6.42 3.72 -10.19
C ASP A 531 6.12 2.44 -11.03
N PRO A 532 7.07 1.99 -11.88
CA PRO A 532 6.80 1.00 -12.92
C PRO A 532 6.32 -0.34 -12.35
N GLY A 533 5.30 -0.92 -12.98
CA GLY A 533 4.77 -2.23 -12.62
C GLY A 533 3.85 -2.21 -11.38
N GLN A 534 3.88 -1.18 -10.54
CA GLN A 534 3.00 -1.07 -9.37
C GLN A 534 1.52 -1.03 -9.79
N ALA A 535 1.24 -0.38 -10.92
CA ALA A 535 -0.09 -0.25 -11.49
C ALA A 535 -0.70 -1.61 -11.91
N LEU A 536 0.12 -2.66 -12.09
CA LEU A 536 -0.32 -4.00 -12.50
C LEU A 536 -0.94 -4.80 -11.36
N ALA A 537 -0.48 -4.57 -10.13
CA ALA A 537 -0.84 -5.34 -8.95
C ALA A 537 -2.35 -5.43 -8.71
N TYR A 538 -3.05 -4.30 -8.88
CA TYR A 538 -4.49 -4.14 -8.68
C TYR A 538 -5.31 -5.20 -9.43
N LYS A 539 -5.34 -5.15 -10.76
CA LYS A 539 -6.26 -5.98 -11.55
C LYS A 539 -5.80 -7.43 -11.63
N ILE A 540 -4.49 -7.71 -11.60
CA ILE A 540 -3.98 -9.08 -11.53
C ILE A 540 -4.36 -9.75 -10.20
N GLY A 541 -4.28 -9.03 -9.07
CA GLY A 541 -4.72 -9.53 -7.78
C GLY A 541 -6.24 -9.76 -7.69
N GLU A 542 -7.04 -8.82 -8.20
CA GLU A 542 -8.50 -8.99 -8.25
C GLU A 542 -8.90 -10.23 -9.07
N LEU A 543 -8.32 -10.39 -10.27
CA LEU A 543 -8.60 -11.52 -11.15
C LEU A 543 -8.27 -12.86 -10.49
N GLU A 544 -7.16 -12.95 -9.75
CA GLU A 544 -6.82 -14.16 -9.00
C GLU A 544 -7.84 -14.45 -7.88
N ILE A 545 -8.24 -13.45 -7.09
CA ILE A 545 -9.22 -13.65 -6.01
C ILE A 545 -10.59 -14.05 -6.57
N LEU A 546 -11.01 -13.45 -7.69
CA LEU A 546 -12.24 -13.84 -8.41
C LEU A 546 -12.16 -15.26 -8.96
N ALA A 547 -11.05 -15.64 -9.61
CA ALA A 547 -10.83 -17.01 -10.09
C ALA A 547 -10.89 -18.02 -8.93
N LEU A 548 -10.22 -17.74 -7.82
CA LEU A 548 -10.26 -18.59 -6.62
C LEU A 548 -11.68 -18.71 -6.03
N ARG A 549 -12.48 -17.65 -6.04
CA ARG A 549 -13.90 -17.67 -5.60
C ARG A 549 -14.71 -18.61 -6.49
N ASP A 550 -14.59 -18.47 -7.81
CA ASP A 550 -15.37 -19.26 -8.78
C ASP A 550 -14.94 -20.72 -8.83
N GLU A 551 -13.64 -21.00 -8.77
CA GLU A 551 -13.07 -22.34 -8.67
C GLU A 551 -13.53 -23.06 -7.39
N ALA A 552 -13.45 -22.41 -6.24
CA ALA A 552 -13.92 -22.96 -4.97
C ALA A 552 -15.44 -23.20 -4.97
N LYS A 553 -16.22 -22.24 -5.48
CA LYS A 553 -17.68 -22.38 -5.61
C LYS A 553 -18.06 -23.56 -6.51
N LYS A 554 -17.38 -23.73 -7.65
CA LYS A 554 -17.58 -24.88 -8.55
C LYS A 554 -17.24 -26.21 -7.88
N LYS A 555 -16.15 -26.24 -7.08
CA LYS A 555 -15.62 -27.44 -6.43
C LYS A 555 -16.42 -27.89 -5.21
N MET A 556 -16.91 -26.93 -4.41
CA MET A 556 -17.66 -27.21 -3.18
C MET A 556 -19.18 -27.32 -3.42
N GLY A 557 -19.69 -26.74 -4.51
CA GLY A 557 -21.11 -26.76 -4.86
C GLY A 557 -21.98 -26.17 -3.73
N ALA A 558 -22.97 -26.92 -3.28
CA ALA A 558 -23.84 -26.52 -2.17
C ALA A 558 -23.13 -26.35 -0.81
N ARG A 559 -21.88 -26.84 -0.66
CA ARG A 559 -21.06 -26.63 0.56
C ARG A 559 -20.31 -25.29 0.57
N PHE A 560 -20.37 -24.51 -0.51
CA PHE A 560 -19.68 -23.21 -0.58
C PHE A 560 -20.38 -22.15 0.29
N ASP A 561 -19.68 -21.64 1.30
CA ASP A 561 -20.05 -20.44 2.05
C ASP A 561 -19.05 -19.31 1.75
N ILE A 562 -19.55 -18.15 1.35
CA ILE A 562 -18.74 -16.97 1.02
C ILE A 562 -17.93 -16.46 2.23
N ARG A 563 -18.44 -16.67 3.45
CA ARG A 563 -17.78 -16.29 4.72
C ARG A 563 -16.59 -17.20 5.02
N GLU A 564 -16.69 -18.47 4.65
CA GLU A 564 -15.57 -19.43 4.74
C GLU A 564 -14.51 -19.12 3.67
N PHE A 565 -14.91 -18.76 2.45
CA PHE A 565 -13.99 -18.32 1.40
C PHE A 565 -13.19 -17.07 1.84
N HIS A 566 -13.86 -16.03 2.34
CA HIS A 566 -13.16 -14.85 2.84
C HIS A 566 -12.26 -15.15 4.05
N GLU A 567 -12.64 -16.08 4.92
CA GLU A 567 -11.79 -16.55 6.02
C GLU A 567 -10.56 -17.32 5.51
N ALA A 568 -10.70 -18.12 4.46
CA ALA A 568 -9.58 -18.80 3.81
C ALA A 568 -8.60 -17.80 3.18
N VAL A 569 -9.09 -16.74 2.54
CA VAL A 569 -8.26 -15.66 1.96
C VAL A 569 -7.58 -14.81 3.06
N LEU A 570 -8.36 -14.23 3.98
CA LEU A 570 -7.89 -13.26 4.96
C LEU A 570 -7.16 -13.87 6.16
N GLY A 571 -7.40 -15.14 6.48
CA GLY A 571 -7.00 -15.76 7.75
C GLY A 571 -5.48 -15.92 7.97
N GLU A 572 -4.66 -15.71 6.94
CA GLU A 572 -3.20 -15.68 7.00
C GLU A 572 -2.61 -14.29 6.66
N GLY A 573 -3.47 -13.27 6.53
CA GLY A 573 -3.08 -11.94 6.05
C GLY A 573 -2.53 -11.97 4.61
N ALA A 574 -1.76 -10.94 4.25
CA ALA A 574 -1.29 -10.78 2.88
C ALA A 574 -0.28 -11.86 2.46
N LEU A 575 -0.69 -12.68 1.49
CA LEU A 575 0.12 -13.74 0.87
C LEU A 575 0.44 -13.41 -0.60
N PRO A 576 1.63 -13.75 -1.11
CA PRO A 576 1.90 -13.86 -2.54
C PRO A 576 0.84 -14.72 -3.23
N LEU A 577 0.37 -14.31 -4.41
CA LEU A 577 -0.77 -14.95 -5.09
C LEU A 577 -0.63 -16.48 -5.23
N PRO A 578 0.54 -17.06 -5.58
CA PRO A 578 0.69 -18.52 -5.63
C PRO A 578 0.51 -19.22 -4.26
N LEU A 579 0.81 -18.54 -3.15
CA LEU A 579 0.62 -19.10 -1.81
C LEU A 579 -0.84 -18.96 -1.36
N LEU A 580 -1.48 -17.84 -1.69
CA LEU A 580 -2.92 -17.65 -1.51
C LEU A 580 -3.71 -18.74 -2.25
N ARG A 581 -3.39 -18.95 -3.54
CA ARG A 581 -4.00 -19.99 -4.37
C ARG A 581 -3.89 -21.37 -3.73
N ARG A 582 -2.67 -21.80 -3.39
CA ARG A 582 -2.44 -23.09 -2.71
C ARG A 582 -3.28 -23.25 -1.44
N ARG A 583 -3.40 -22.20 -0.62
CA ARG A 583 -4.20 -22.21 0.61
C ARG A 583 -5.70 -22.35 0.33
N VAL A 584 -6.25 -21.58 -0.60
CA VAL A 584 -7.67 -21.63 -0.96
C VAL A 584 -8.02 -22.96 -1.64
N GLU A 585 -7.18 -23.46 -2.54
CA GLU A 585 -7.37 -24.76 -3.19
C GLU A 585 -7.36 -25.94 -2.20
N ALA A 586 -6.52 -25.87 -1.16
CA ALA A 586 -6.45 -26.84 -0.07
C ALA A 586 -7.62 -26.73 0.93
N TRP A 587 -8.14 -25.52 1.16
CA TRP A 587 -9.39 -25.33 1.90
C TRP A 587 -10.58 -25.92 1.13
N ALA A 588 -10.69 -25.66 -0.18
CA ALA A 588 -11.78 -26.15 -1.03
C ALA A 588 -11.72 -27.66 -1.35
N LEU A 589 -10.74 -28.40 -0.79
CA LEU A 589 -10.69 -29.88 -0.78
C LEU A 589 -11.33 -30.49 0.48
N ARG A 590 -11.59 -29.69 1.51
CA ARG A 590 -12.27 -30.11 2.74
C ARG A 590 -13.78 -30.14 2.52
#